data_AF-A0A9E4TUX4-F1
#
_entry.id   AF-A0A9E4TUX4-F1
#
_cell.length_a   1.000
_cell.length_b   1.000
_cell.length_c   1.000
_cell.angle_alpha   90.00
_cell.angle_beta   90.00
_cell.angle_gamma   90.00
#
_symmetry.space_group_name_H-M   'P 1'
#
loop_
_entity.id
_entity.type
_entity.pdbx_description
1 polymer ?
#
loop_
_entity_poly.entity_id
_entity_poly.type
_entity_poly.pdbx_seq_one_letter_code
_entity_poly.pdbx_strand_id
1 'polypeptide(L)'
;MMLVFANLVLWVGYRLSVDNMQEVWRDLTDLSADSTLYTLEQRRNDLRADLKLLASNPDLVRAILYYDESVLNRVAADWELFVSEKHLYDQVRLIDLSGQERLRVDLSSHGASRVSTDQLQNKSSRYYVQQGLAMDAGTIYA
;
A
#
# COMPACT_ATOMS: atom_id res chain seq x y z
N MET A 1 -5.07 36.61 -54.12
CA MET A 1 -3.67 36.40 -53.64
C MET A 1 -3.51 36.79 -52.17
N MET A 2 -3.89 38.01 -51.75
CA MET A 2 -3.70 38.51 -50.37
C MET A 2 -4.42 37.72 -49.26
N LEU A 3 -5.66 37.27 -49.52
CA LEU A 3 -6.43 36.45 -48.57
C LEU A 3 -5.80 35.07 -48.28
N VAL A 4 -5.12 34.49 -49.27
CA VAL A 4 -4.44 33.19 -49.11
C VAL A 4 -3.21 33.35 -48.21
N PHE A 5 -2.47 34.45 -48.38
CA PHE A 5 -1.34 34.78 -47.50
C PHE A 5 -1.76 35.04 -46.06
N ALA A 6 -2.86 35.78 -45.84
CA ALA A 6 -3.36 36.02 -44.49
C ALA A 6 -3.78 34.71 -43.78
N ASN A 7 -4.46 33.81 -44.50
CA ASN A 7 -4.82 32.50 -43.97
C ASN A 7 -3.60 31.61 -43.70
N LEU A 8 -2.58 31.67 -44.56
CA LEU A 8 -1.32 30.95 -44.37
C LEU A 8 -0.59 31.43 -43.10
N VAL A 9 -0.48 32.74 -42.90
CA VAL A 9 0.16 33.32 -41.72
C VAL A 9 -0.59 32.96 -40.44
N LEU A 10 -1.92 33.03 -40.46
CA LEU A 10 -2.75 32.60 -39.33
C LEU A 10 -2.61 31.11 -39.05
N TRP A 11 -2.55 30.27 -40.09
CA TRP A 11 -2.36 28.83 -39.94
C TRP A 11 -0.97 28.49 -39.39
N VAL A 12 0.09 29.14 -39.89
CA VAL A 12 1.46 28.96 -39.38
C VAL A 12 1.57 29.43 -37.93
N GLY A 13 1.01 30.60 -37.60
CA GLY A 13 0.99 31.10 -36.23
C GLY A 13 0.20 30.21 -35.27
N TYR A 14 -0.96 29.71 -35.72
CA TYR A 14 -1.76 28.74 -34.96
C TYR A 14 -0.99 27.44 -34.73
N ARG A 15 -0.32 26.91 -35.76
CA ARG A 15 0.47 25.69 -35.65
C ARG A 15 1.63 25.83 -34.67
N LEU A 16 2.42 26.90 -34.81
CA LEU A 16 3.51 27.21 -33.88
C LEU A 16 3.01 27.38 -32.44
N SER A 17 1.86 28.03 -32.26
CA SER A 17 1.25 28.18 -30.93
C SER A 17 0.78 26.85 -30.35
N VAL A 18 0.22 25.95 -31.16
CA VAL A 18 -0.21 24.62 -30.72
C VAL A 18 0.98 23.74 -30.37
N ASP A 19 2.04 23.76 -31.18
CA ASP A 19 3.26 22.99 -30.94
C ASP A 19 3.95 23.43 -29.64
N ASN A 20 4.11 24.75 -29.42
CA ASN A 20 4.64 25.29 -28.15
C ASN A 20 3.77 24.90 -26.95
N MET A 21 2.44 24.92 -27.10
CA MET A 21 1.55 24.49 -26.01
C MET A 21 1.70 23.00 -25.74
N GLN A 22 1.80 22.15 -26.77
CA GLN A 22 1.98 20.71 -26.60
C GLN A 22 3.29 20.37 -25.87
N GLU A 23 4.37 21.10 -26.14
CA GLU A 23 5.64 20.92 -25.45
C GLU A 23 5.53 21.27 -23.95
N VAL A 24 4.92 22.41 -23.63
CA VAL A 24 4.66 22.80 -22.22
C VAL A 24 3.73 21.81 -21.52
N TRP A 25 2.69 21.33 -22.21
CA TRP A 25 1.79 20.31 -21.66
C TRP A 25 2.52 18.99 -21.39
N ARG A 26 3.41 18.57 -22.30
CA ARG A 26 4.21 17.36 -22.14
C ARG A 26 5.16 17.45 -20.95
N ASP A 27 5.87 18.57 -20.83
CA ASP A 27 6.80 18.80 -19.71
C ASP A 27 6.07 18.83 -18.37
N LEU A 28 4.90 19.48 -18.30
CA LEU A 28 4.05 19.48 -17.10
C LEU A 28 3.53 18.08 -16.76
N THR A 29 3.12 17.30 -17.77
CA THR A 29 2.68 15.92 -17.53
C THR A 29 3.82 15.05 -17.02
N ASP A 30 5.02 15.18 -17.60
CA ASP A 30 6.19 14.39 -17.19
C ASP A 30 6.65 14.77 -15.77
N LEU A 31 6.69 16.06 -15.42
CA LEU A 31 6.96 16.53 -14.05
C LEU A 31 5.93 16.01 -13.03
N SER A 32 4.64 16.01 -13.39
CA SER A 32 3.58 15.47 -12.54
C SER A 32 3.68 13.94 -12.39
N ALA A 33 4.09 13.24 -13.45
CA ALA A 33 4.29 11.81 -13.43
C ALA A 33 5.50 11.43 -12.57
N ASP A 34 6.64 12.13 -12.70
CA ASP A 34 7.85 11.88 -11.92
C ASP A 34 7.62 12.11 -10.42
N SER A 35 6.97 13.20 -10.05
CA SER A 35 6.62 13.45 -8.65
C SER A 35 5.62 12.41 -8.10
N THR A 36 4.67 11.97 -8.92
CA THR A 36 3.74 10.90 -8.53
C THR A 36 4.47 9.56 -8.35
N LEU A 37 5.37 9.21 -9.26
CA LEU A 37 6.20 8.00 -9.16
C LEU A 37 7.10 8.05 -7.92
N TYR A 38 7.76 9.19 -7.66
CA TYR A 38 8.58 9.37 -6.49
C TYR A 38 7.80 9.18 -5.18
N THR A 39 6.62 9.81 -5.07
CA THR A 39 5.77 9.65 -3.88
C THR A 39 5.25 8.21 -3.73
N LEU A 40 4.99 7.53 -4.84
CA LEU A 40 4.59 6.11 -4.85
C LEU A 40 5.72 5.21 -4.37
N GLU A 41 6.95 5.41 -4.86
CA GLU A 41 8.12 4.66 -4.42
C GLU A 41 8.41 4.86 -2.94
N GLN A 42 8.28 6.11 -2.46
CA GLN A 42 8.43 6.43 -1.05
C GLN A 42 7.37 5.71 -0.21
N ARG A 43 6.09 5.80 -0.59
CA ARG A 43 4.99 5.07 0.07
C ARG A 43 5.24 3.56 0.09
N ARG A 44 5.71 2.98 -1.01
CA ARG A 44 6.04 1.56 -1.09
C ARG A 44 7.14 1.20 -0.09
N ASN A 45 8.17 2.03 0.05
CA ASN A 45 9.25 1.80 0.99
C ASN A 45 8.75 1.90 2.45
N ASP A 46 7.86 2.85 2.74
CA ASP A 46 7.23 3.00 4.05
C ASP A 46 6.38 1.76 4.42
N LEU A 47 5.57 1.26 3.48
CA LEU A 47 4.80 0.02 3.67
C LEU A 47 5.70 -1.18 3.98
N ARG A 48 6.85 -1.29 3.28
CA ARG A 48 7.81 -2.36 3.53
C ARG A 48 8.47 -2.23 4.91
N ALA A 49 8.82 -1.01 5.32
CA ALA A 49 9.40 -0.77 6.64
C ALA A 49 8.42 -1.10 7.75
N ASP A 50 7.16 -0.70 7.59
CA ASP A 50 6.07 -1.00 8.51
C ASP A 50 5.82 -2.50 8.65
N LEU A 51 5.73 -3.24 7.54
CA LEU A 51 5.60 -4.70 7.57
C LEU A 51 6.78 -5.37 8.29
N LYS A 52 8.01 -4.91 8.02
CA LYS A 52 9.20 -5.43 8.71
C LYS A 52 9.18 -5.14 10.20
N LEU A 53 8.75 -3.94 10.61
CA LEU A 53 8.62 -3.56 12.02
C LEU A 53 7.66 -4.51 12.75
N LEU A 54 6.46 -4.73 12.18
CA LEU A 54 5.47 -5.63 12.75
C LEU A 54 5.94 -7.08 12.79
N ALA A 55 6.56 -7.57 11.71
CA ALA A 55 7.03 -8.94 11.60
C ALA A 55 8.26 -9.24 12.47
N SER A 56 9.06 -8.23 12.79
CA SER A 56 10.28 -8.38 13.60
C SER A 56 10.02 -8.25 15.10
N ASN A 57 8.76 -8.18 15.54
CA ASN A 57 8.41 -8.11 16.96
C ASN A 57 8.79 -9.44 17.67
N PRO A 58 9.72 -9.44 18.65
CA PRO A 58 10.10 -10.66 19.38
C PRO A 58 8.94 -11.30 20.14
N ASP A 59 7.99 -10.50 20.63
CA ASP A 59 6.79 -10.99 21.31
C ASP A 59 5.85 -11.71 20.34
N LEU A 60 5.78 -11.28 19.07
CA LEU A 60 5.05 -12.01 18.03
C LEU A 60 5.66 -13.40 17.82
N VAL A 61 6.98 -13.49 17.69
CA VAL A 61 7.69 -14.76 17.54
C VAL A 61 7.46 -15.67 18.75
N ARG A 62 7.55 -15.12 19.97
CA ARG A 62 7.28 -15.84 21.22
C ARG A 62 5.83 -16.33 21.28
N ALA A 63 4.86 -15.48 20.95
CA ALA A 63 3.44 -15.84 20.95
C ALA A 63 3.15 -17.01 20.01
N ILE A 64 3.78 -17.02 18.82
CA ILE A 64 3.63 -18.10 17.83
C ILE A 64 4.29 -19.39 18.31
N LEU A 65 5.53 -19.33 18.80
CA LEU A 65 6.29 -20.54 19.17
C LEU A 65 5.73 -21.26 20.41
N TYR A 66 5.20 -20.50 21.38
CA TYR A 66 4.73 -21.05 22.65
C TYR A 66 3.20 -21.06 22.79
N TYR A 67 2.47 -20.64 21.75
CA TYR A 67 1.00 -20.50 21.80
C TYR A 67 0.51 -19.69 23.01
N ASP A 68 1.26 -18.65 23.38
CA ASP A 68 0.98 -17.82 24.55
C ASP A 68 0.00 -16.71 24.19
N GLU A 69 -1.29 -16.94 24.50
CA GLU A 69 -2.36 -15.95 24.28
C GLU A 69 -2.14 -14.65 25.07
N SER A 70 -1.46 -14.69 26.21
CA SER A 70 -1.18 -13.47 26.99
C SER A 70 -0.17 -12.58 26.27
N VAL A 71 0.83 -13.18 25.62
CA VAL A 71 1.79 -12.46 24.77
C VAL A 71 1.09 -11.98 23.50
N LEU A 72 0.24 -12.82 22.90
CA LEU A 72 -0.53 -12.45 21.70
C LEU A 72 -1.46 -11.26 21.96
N ASN A 73 -2.05 -11.16 23.16
CA ASN A 73 -2.83 -10.00 23.59
C ASN A 73 -1.99 -8.72 23.65
N ARG A 74 -0.72 -8.78 24.08
CA ARG A 74 0.17 -7.62 24.07
C ARG A 74 0.54 -7.20 22.65
N VAL A 75 0.87 -8.17 21.81
CA VAL A 75 1.14 -7.93 20.38
C VAL A 75 -0.09 -7.29 19.70
N ALA A 76 -1.29 -7.74 20.06
CA ALA A 76 -2.53 -7.14 19.56
C ALA A 76 -2.69 -5.68 19.98
N ALA A 77 -2.41 -5.34 21.25
CA ALA A 77 -2.45 -3.96 21.72
C ALA A 77 -1.42 -3.07 21.00
N ASP A 78 -0.21 -3.60 20.74
CA ASP A 78 0.79 -2.89 19.95
C ASP A 78 0.31 -2.64 18.52
N TRP A 79 -0.38 -3.61 17.92
CA TRP A 79 -0.96 -3.48 16.58
C TRP A 79 -2.13 -2.51 16.56
N GLU A 80 -2.99 -2.51 17.58
CA GLU A 80 -4.08 -1.53 17.73
C GLU A 80 -3.52 -0.10 17.79
N LEU A 81 -2.47 0.12 18.59
CA LEU A 81 -1.80 1.42 18.64
C LEU A 81 -1.19 1.77 17.28
N PHE A 82 -0.44 0.85 16.67
CA PHE A 82 0.19 1.07 15.37
C PHE A 82 -0.81 1.45 14.28
N VAL A 83 -1.90 0.69 14.15
CA VAL A 83 -2.95 0.93 13.15
C VAL A 83 -3.67 2.24 13.45
N SER A 84 -3.96 2.50 14.73
CA SER A 84 -4.60 3.76 15.16
C SER A 84 -3.71 4.96 14.91
N GLU A 85 -2.39 4.89 15.05
CA GLU A 85 -1.52 6.04 14.77
C GLU A 85 -1.31 6.23 13.26
N LYS A 86 -1.11 5.14 12.52
CA LYS A 86 -0.83 5.21 11.07
C LYS A 86 -2.03 5.65 10.25
N HIS A 87 -3.26 5.29 10.64
CA HIS A 87 -4.50 5.53 9.88
C HIS A 87 -4.44 5.11 8.40
N LEU A 88 -3.51 4.23 8.05
CA LEU A 88 -3.24 3.82 6.66
C LEU A 88 -3.77 2.42 6.36
N TYR A 89 -3.90 1.61 7.41
CA TYR A 89 -4.26 0.20 7.29
C TYR A 89 -5.68 0.02 7.77
N ASP A 90 -6.57 -0.43 6.87
CA ASP A 90 -7.89 -0.87 7.29
C ASP A 90 -7.79 -2.08 8.20
N GLN A 91 -6.83 -2.98 7.93
CA GLN A 91 -6.67 -4.23 8.67
C GLN A 91 -5.23 -4.74 8.66
N VAL A 92 -4.81 -5.37 9.75
CA VAL A 92 -3.53 -6.10 9.87
C VAL A 92 -3.82 -7.52 10.39
N ARG A 93 -3.23 -8.53 9.76
CA ARG A 93 -3.53 -9.95 10.04
C ARG A 93 -2.27 -10.79 10.19
N LEU A 94 -2.27 -11.66 11.20
CA LEU A 94 -1.40 -12.83 11.29
C LEU A 94 -2.16 -14.04 10.74
N ILE A 95 -1.63 -14.66 9.69
CA ILE A 95 -2.18 -15.87 9.07
C ILE A 95 -1.14 -16.98 9.25
N ASP A 96 -1.56 -18.15 9.74
CA ASP A 96 -0.68 -19.30 9.91
C ASP A 96 -0.46 -20.08 8.59
N LEU A 97 0.38 -21.11 8.65
CA LEU A 97 0.74 -21.93 7.50
C LEU A 97 -0.43 -22.75 6.92
N SER A 98 -1.53 -22.91 7.67
CA SER A 98 -2.76 -23.53 7.17
C SER A 98 -3.69 -22.52 6.48
N GLY A 99 -3.34 -21.24 6.48
CA GLY A 99 -4.17 -20.15 6.00
C GLY A 99 -5.20 -19.67 7.03
N GLN A 100 -5.11 -20.07 8.30
CA GLN A 100 -6.04 -19.64 9.35
C GLN A 100 -5.56 -18.33 9.99
N GLU A 101 -6.47 -17.37 10.15
CA GLU A 101 -6.20 -16.15 10.90
C GLU A 101 -5.98 -16.48 12.39
N ARG A 102 -4.88 -15.96 12.96
CA ARG A 102 -4.50 -16.10 14.37
C ARG A 102 -4.67 -14.80 15.16
N LEU A 103 -4.46 -13.67 14.49
CA LEU A 103 -4.68 -12.33 15.04
C LEU A 103 -5.15 -11.43 13.90
N ARG A 104 -6.15 -10.61 14.17
CA ARG A 104 -6.62 -9.58 13.25
C ARG A 104 -6.95 -8.31 14.03
N VAL A 105 -6.44 -7.19 13.56
CA VAL A 105 -6.79 -5.85 14.04
C VAL A 105 -7.43 -5.11 12.88
N ASP A 106 -8.61 -4.55 13.11
CA ASP A 106 -9.39 -3.79 12.12
C ASP A 106 -9.46 -2.32 12.58
N LEU A 107 -9.26 -1.38 11.65
CA LEU A 107 -9.50 0.05 11.83
C LEU A 107 -10.96 0.36 11.52
N SER A 108 -11.63 1.04 12.45
CA SER A 108 -13.00 1.52 12.28
C SER A 108 -13.11 2.99 12.65
N SER A 109 -14.32 3.56 12.53
CA SER A 109 -14.60 4.92 13.02
C SER A 109 -14.38 5.10 14.53
N HIS A 110 -14.30 4.00 15.29
CA HIS A 110 -14.09 4.00 16.74
C HIS A 110 -12.62 3.76 17.13
N GLY A 111 -11.71 3.72 16.14
CA GLY A 111 -10.30 3.35 16.32
C GLY A 111 -10.01 1.91 15.89
N ALA A 112 -8.76 1.50 16.07
CA ALA A 112 -8.33 0.14 15.76
C ALA A 112 -8.66 -0.80 16.93
N SER A 113 -9.12 -1.99 16.61
CA SER A 113 -9.49 -3.00 17.61
C SER A 113 -9.18 -4.41 17.13
N ARG A 114 -8.72 -5.27 18.05
CA ARG A 114 -8.57 -6.70 17.84
C ARG A 114 -9.93 -7.34 17.61
N VAL A 115 -9.97 -8.20 16.61
CA VAL A 115 -11.12 -9.04 16.28
C VAL A 115 -11.14 -10.26 17.19
N SER A 116 -12.34 -10.62 17.65
CA SER A 116 -12.55 -11.78 18.52
C SER A 116 -12.21 -13.09 17.80
N THR A 117 -11.79 -14.09 18.57
CA THR A 117 -11.28 -15.36 18.02
C THR A 117 -12.33 -16.12 17.22
N ASP A 118 -13.61 -15.99 17.56
CA ASP A 118 -14.74 -16.58 16.84
C ASP A 118 -15.00 -15.95 15.46
N GLN A 119 -14.48 -14.75 15.21
CA GLN A 119 -14.62 -14.02 13.94
C GLN A 119 -13.39 -14.13 13.03
N LEU A 120 -12.35 -14.85 13.49
CA LEU A 120 -11.17 -15.15 12.69
C LEU A 120 -11.50 -16.19 11.63
N GLN A 121 -11.04 -15.94 10.40
CA GLN A 121 -11.46 -16.71 9.23
C GLN A 121 -10.31 -17.53 8.65
N ASN A 122 -10.65 -18.65 8.02
CA ASN A 122 -9.73 -19.38 7.17
C ASN A 122 -9.66 -18.72 5.78
N LYS A 123 -8.44 -18.46 5.30
CA LYS A 123 -8.13 -17.79 4.04
C LYS A 123 -7.27 -18.64 3.10
N SER A 124 -7.12 -19.93 3.37
CA SER A 124 -6.35 -20.88 2.54
C SER A 124 -6.73 -20.88 1.05
N SER A 125 -7.99 -20.59 0.72
CA SER A 125 -8.47 -20.52 -0.66
C SER A 125 -8.11 -19.23 -1.41
N ARG A 126 -7.58 -18.22 -0.72
CA ARG A 126 -7.28 -16.91 -1.33
C ARG A 126 -5.93 -16.94 -2.03
N TYR A 127 -5.86 -16.39 -3.24
CA TYR A 127 -4.64 -16.36 -4.04
C TYR A 127 -3.46 -15.72 -3.31
N TYR A 128 -3.67 -14.64 -2.55
CA TYR A 128 -2.60 -13.94 -1.83
C TYR A 128 -2.03 -14.78 -0.67
N VAL A 129 -2.82 -15.69 -0.09
CA VAL A 129 -2.33 -16.63 0.91
C VAL A 129 -1.54 -17.74 0.24
N GLN A 130 -2.07 -18.32 -0.84
CA GLN A 130 -1.39 -19.37 -1.59
C GLN A 130 -0.05 -18.90 -2.16
N GLN A 131 -0.03 -17.71 -2.75
CA GLN A 131 1.19 -17.12 -3.30
C GLN A 131 2.15 -16.71 -2.19
N GLY A 132 1.67 -16.09 -1.11
CA GLY A 132 2.52 -15.71 0.02
C GLY A 132 3.18 -16.92 0.71
N LEU A 133 2.44 -18.02 0.89
CA LEU A 133 2.99 -19.26 1.47
C LEU A 133 3.99 -19.98 0.55
N ALA A 134 3.97 -19.69 -0.75
CA ALA A 134 4.93 -20.24 -1.71
C ALA A 134 6.24 -19.44 -1.78
N MET A 135 6.33 -18.29 -1.12
CA MET A 135 7.52 -17.44 -1.12
C MET A 135 8.50 -17.82 0.00
N ASP A 136 9.76 -17.48 -0.20
CA ASP A 136 10.80 -17.68 0.82
C ASP A 136 10.53 -16.83 2.07
N ALA A 137 10.92 -17.34 3.23
CA ALA A 137 10.78 -16.62 4.49
C ALA A 137 11.49 -15.26 4.46
N GLY A 138 10.82 -14.23 4.97
CA GLY A 138 11.34 -12.85 5.01
C GLY A 138 11.14 -12.05 3.72
N THR A 139 10.51 -12.63 2.69
CA THR A 139 10.11 -11.90 1.49
C THR A 139 8.77 -11.20 1.66
N ILE A 140 8.53 -10.17 0.84
CA ILE A 140 7.28 -9.39 0.85
C ILE A 140 6.61 -9.57 -0.51
N TYR A 141 5.39 -10.09 -0.49
CA TYR A 141 4.48 -10.09 -1.63
C TYR A 141 3.87 -8.69 -1.80
N ALA A 142 4.07 -8.06 -2.95
CA ALA A 142 3.58 -6.71 -3.27
C ALA A 142 3.30 -6.58 -4.77
#